data_AF-A0A0A8UTL3-F1
#
_entry.id   AF-A0A0A8UTL3-F1
#
_cell.length_a   1.000
_cell.length_b   1.000
_cell.length_c   1.000
_cell.angle_alpha   90.00
_cell.angle_beta   90.00
_cell.angle_gamma   90.00
#
_symmetry.space_group_name_H-M   'P 1'
#
loop_
_entity.id
_entity.type
_entity.pdbx_description
1 polymer ?
#
loop_
_entity_poly.entity_id
_entity_poly.type
_entity_poly.pdbx_seq_one_letter_code
_entity_poly.pdbx_strand_id
1 'polypeptide(L)'
;MQWYWVDLLIIAVIGLSVLTGLIRGFVKELIALAVWVLAIWMAFNYSQELDPWLQKYIQDKTARTVTAFIAILIATLIVGGIVNALLSFILKRSGLSGTDRILGMGFGFVRGVFIVALIMLVIRMTSLPYQEYAGNSMLYAKFEPVVNWLYDLMPQVVKQMKVFDKPLQFPSSGSQIQLPAKAEPKPGEKSPQQQQAEQPNKETLLSSPEDFELSDA
;
A
#
# COMPACT_ATOMS: atom_id res chain seq x y z
N MET A 1 1.30 8.26 30.64
CA MET A 1 0.99 7.21 29.65
C MET A 1 0.06 7.83 28.63
N GLN A 2 0.52 8.05 27.40
CA GLN A 2 -0.27 8.69 26.35
C GLN A 2 -0.84 7.58 25.46
N TRP A 3 -2.16 7.45 25.42
CA TRP A 3 -2.84 6.47 24.57
C TRP A 3 -2.88 7.02 23.16
N TYR A 4 -2.27 6.31 22.21
CA TYR A 4 -2.28 6.72 20.81
C TYR A 4 -3.52 6.17 20.10
N TRP A 5 -3.98 6.91 19.09
CA TRP A 5 -5.11 6.50 18.25
C TRP A 5 -4.93 5.10 17.63
N VAL A 6 -3.68 4.70 17.41
CA VAL A 6 -3.31 3.36 16.93
C VAL A 6 -3.69 2.27 17.93
N ASP A 7 -3.48 2.48 19.23
CA ASP A 7 -3.86 1.51 20.27
C ASP A 7 -5.38 1.33 20.32
N LEU A 8 -6.14 2.42 20.16
CA LEU A 8 -7.61 2.37 20.08
C LEU A 8 -8.09 1.60 18.85
N LEU A 9 -7.44 1.79 17.70
CA LEU A 9 -7.76 1.08 16.47
C LEU A 9 -7.47 -0.43 16.60
N ILE A 10 -6.34 -0.81 17.19
CA ILE A 10 -5.99 -2.22 17.44
C ILE A 10 -7.04 -2.88 18.33
N ILE A 11 -7.39 -2.24 19.44
CA ILE A 11 -8.41 -2.75 20.36
C ILE A 11 -9.77 -2.86 19.66
N ALA A 12 -10.16 -1.87 18.86
CA ALA A 12 -11.41 -1.89 18.12
C ALA A 12 -11.47 -3.05 17.10
N VAL A 13 -10.40 -3.27 16.33
CA VAL A 13 -10.34 -4.36 15.33
C VAL A 13 -10.38 -5.72 16.01
N ILE A 14 -9.58 -5.93 17.06
CA ILE A 14 -9.57 -7.20 17.79
C ILE A 14 -10.91 -7.42 18.48
N GLY A 15 -11.45 -6.40 19.16
CA GLY A 15 -12.75 -6.46 19.83
C GLY A 15 -13.88 -6.80 18.88
N LEU A 16 -13.91 -6.17 17.70
CA LEU A 16 -14.89 -6.49 16.66
C LEU A 16 -14.71 -7.91 16.11
N SER A 17 -13.46 -8.37 15.93
CA SER A 17 -13.18 -9.73 15.47
C SER A 17 -13.60 -10.79 16.50
N VAL A 18 -13.33 -10.55 17.79
CA VAL A 18 -13.81 -11.42 18.89
C VAL A 18 -15.33 -11.42 18.96
N LEU A 19 -15.96 -10.25 18.86
CA LEU A 19 -17.42 -10.10 18.91
C LEU A 19 -18.08 -10.81 17.73
N THR A 20 -17.55 -10.66 16.51
CA THR A 20 -18.06 -11.37 15.34
C THR A 20 -17.93 -12.87 15.49
N GLY A 21 -16.80 -13.37 16.00
CA GLY A 21 -16.59 -14.79 16.32
C GLY A 21 -17.52 -15.31 17.42
N LEU A 22 -17.83 -14.51 18.44
CA LEU A 22 -18.81 -14.86 19.48
C LEU A 22 -20.24 -14.95 18.92
N ILE A 23 -20.61 -14.06 18.01
CA ILE A 23 -21.97 -14.00 17.43
C ILE A 23 -22.16 -15.11 16.39
N ARG A 24 -21.16 -15.35 15.54
CA ARG A 24 -21.24 -16.31 14.42
C ARG A 24 -20.92 -17.73 14.86
N GLY A 25 -19.92 -17.92 15.71
CA GLY A 25 -19.46 -19.21 16.23
C GLY A 25 -18.37 -19.84 15.36
N PHE A 26 -17.42 -20.53 16.00
CA PHE A 26 -16.20 -21.07 15.37
C PHE A 26 -16.47 -21.88 14.11
N VAL A 27 -17.44 -22.79 14.15
CA VAL A 27 -17.70 -23.70 13.03
C VAL A 27 -18.12 -22.91 11.79
N LYS A 28 -18.95 -21.86 11.95
CA LYS A 28 -19.36 -21.01 10.82
C LYS A 28 -18.19 -20.21 10.26
N GLU A 29 -17.33 -19.68 11.12
CA GLU A 29 -16.10 -19.03 10.70
C GLU A 29 -15.19 -19.98 9.91
N LEU A 30 -15.02 -21.22 10.38
CA LEU A 30 -14.17 -22.22 9.75
C LEU A 30 -14.71 -22.64 8.38
N ILE A 31 -16.02 -22.90 8.28
CA ILE A 31 -16.67 -23.22 7.00
C ILE A 31 -16.53 -22.04 6.04
N ALA A 32 -16.74 -20.80 6.50
CA ALA A 32 -16.59 -19.63 5.66
C ALA A 32 -15.16 -19.51 5.11
N LEU A 33 -14.14 -19.77 5.92
CA LEU A 33 -12.75 -19.79 5.46
C LEU A 33 -12.48 -20.94 4.49
N ALA A 34 -12.99 -22.14 4.75
CA ALA A 34 -12.87 -23.27 3.84
C ALA A 34 -13.51 -22.96 2.47
N VAL A 35 -14.67 -22.31 2.47
CA VAL A 35 -15.36 -21.84 1.25
C VAL A 35 -14.52 -20.81 0.51
N TRP A 36 -13.89 -19.85 1.21
CA TRP A 36 -12.99 -18.88 0.59
C TRP A 36 -11.78 -19.55 -0.07
N VAL A 37 -11.12 -20.47 0.63
CA VAL A 37 -9.98 -21.23 0.09
C VAL A 37 -10.41 -22.05 -1.12
N LEU A 38 -11.55 -22.74 -1.03
CA LEU A 38 -12.09 -23.54 -2.12
C LEU A 38 -12.48 -22.67 -3.33
N ALA A 39 -13.06 -21.50 -3.10
CA ALA A 39 -13.44 -20.56 -4.14
C ALA A 39 -12.22 -20.02 -4.89
N ILE A 40 -11.16 -19.66 -4.16
CA ILE A 40 -9.90 -19.22 -4.76
C ILE A 40 -9.26 -20.37 -5.56
N TRP A 41 -9.22 -21.58 -5.00
CA TRP A 41 -8.68 -22.75 -5.68
C TRP A 41 -9.46 -23.08 -6.96
N MET A 42 -10.79 -23.09 -6.90
CA MET A 42 -11.67 -23.25 -8.07
C MET A 42 -11.41 -22.16 -9.11
N ALA A 43 -11.34 -20.89 -8.71
CA ALA A 43 -11.12 -19.80 -9.63
C ALA A 43 -9.74 -19.90 -10.34
N PHE A 44 -8.69 -20.31 -9.64
CA PHE A 44 -7.38 -20.53 -10.26
C PHE A 44 -7.37 -21.69 -11.26
N ASN A 45 -8.02 -22.81 -10.95
CA ASN A 45 -8.01 -23.98 -11.81
C ASN A 45 -8.93 -23.82 -13.03
N TYR A 46 -10.13 -23.25 -12.84
CA TYR A 46 -11.19 -23.26 -13.85
C TYR A 46 -11.35 -21.95 -14.62
N SER A 47 -10.63 -20.88 -14.26
CA SER A 47 -10.73 -19.59 -14.98
C SER A 47 -10.39 -19.70 -16.47
N GLN A 48 -9.43 -20.56 -16.83
CA GLN A 48 -9.05 -20.77 -18.24
C GLN A 48 -10.09 -21.56 -19.03
N GLU A 49 -10.84 -22.46 -18.38
CA GLU A 49 -11.90 -23.24 -19.04
C GLU A 49 -13.13 -22.39 -19.40
N LEU A 50 -13.34 -21.30 -18.66
CA LEU A 50 -14.40 -20.32 -18.94
C LEU A 50 -14.04 -19.33 -20.06
N ASP A 51 -12.76 -19.20 -20.43
CA ASP A 51 -12.30 -18.23 -21.43
C ASP A 51 -13.04 -18.34 -22.78
N PRO A 52 -13.25 -19.53 -23.39
CA PRO A 52 -13.94 -19.65 -24.68
C PRO A 52 -15.35 -19.06 -24.67
N TRP A 53 -16.06 -19.18 -23.54
CA TRP A 53 -17.44 -18.72 -23.38
C TRP A 53 -17.55 -17.20 -23.33
N LEU A 54 -16.52 -16.53 -22.83
CA LEU A 54 -16.47 -15.07 -22.74
C LEU A 54 -15.88 -14.39 -23.98
N GLN A 55 -15.33 -15.14 -24.94
CA GLN A 55 -14.73 -14.56 -26.16
C GLN A 55 -15.68 -13.65 -26.92
N LYS A 56 -16.98 -13.98 -26.90
CA LYS A 56 -18.02 -13.20 -27.57
C LYS A 56 -18.26 -11.83 -26.94
N TYR A 57 -17.89 -11.64 -25.67
CA TYR A 57 -18.16 -10.42 -24.90
C TYR A 57 -16.89 -9.60 -24.64
N ILE A 58 -15.74 -10.26 -24.46
CA ILE A 58 -14.47 -9.61 -24.10
C ILE A 58 -13.36 -10.06 -25.05
N GLN A 59 -12.84 -9.11 -25.83
CA GLN A 59 -11.77 -9.35 -26.79
C GLN A 59 -10.39 -9.46 -26.11
N ASP A 60 -10.13 -8.65 -25.09
CA ASP A 60 -8.85 -8.70 -24.36
C ASP A 60 -8.74 -9.98 -23.53
N LYS A 61 -7.64 -10.73 -23.75
CA LYS A 61 -7.42 -12.03 -23.10
C LYS A 61 -7.27 -11.88 -21.58
N THR A 62 -6.57 -10.85 -21.12
CA THR A 62 -6.29 -10.63 -19.70
C THR A 62 -7.57 -10.27 -18.96
N ALA A 63 -8.33 -9.32 -19.49
CA ALA A 63 -9.62 -8.92 -18.94
C ALA A 63 -10.59 -10.10 -18.88
N ARG A 64 -10.57 -10.98 -19.89
CA ARG A 64 -11.42 -12.17 -19.93
C ARG A 64 -11.07 -13.18 -18.83
N THR A 65 -9.80 -13.54 -18.68
CA THR A 65 -9.37 -14.47 -17.63
C THR A 65 -9.65 -13.91 -16.23
N VAL A 66 -9.42 -12.60 -16.01
CA VAL A 66 -9.77 -11.94 -14.74
C VAL A 66 -11.28 -11.98 -14.49
N THR A 67 -12.10 -11.72 -15.51
CA THR A 67 -13.56 -11.79 -15.39
C THR A 67 -14.04 -13.20 -15.08
N ALA A 68 -13.48 -14.22 -15.76
CA ALA A 68 -13.78 -15.63 -15.50
C ALA A 68 -13.41 -16.03 -14.06
N PHE A 69 -12.22 -15.62 -13.60
CA PHE A 69 -11.78 -15.84 -12.22
C PHE A 69 -12.78 -15.26 -11.21
N ILE A 70 -13.15 -13.99 -11.38
CA ILE A 70 -14.12 -13.31 -10.49
C ILE A 70 -15.48 -14.00 -10.55
N ALA A 71 -15.96 -14.37 -11.73
CA ALA A 71 -17.25 -15.05 -11.89
C ALA A 71 -17.30 -16.40 -11.16
N ILE A 72 -16.27 -17.23 -11.32
CA ILE A 72 -16.16 -18.53 -10.63
C ILE A 72 -16.05 -18.33 -9.12
N LEU A 73 -15.24 -17.36 -8.70
CA LEU A 73 -15.07 -17.04 -7.28
C LEU A 73 -16.41 -16.65 -6.66
N ILE A 74 -17.14 -15.71 -7.25
CA ILE A 74 -18.45 -15.26 -6.76
C ILE A 74 -19.46 -16.42 -6.77
N ALA A 75 -19.54 -17.18 -7.86
CA ALA A 75 -20.44 -18.33 -7.96
C ALA A 75 -20.17 -19.36 -6.83
N THR A 76 -18.90 -19.67 -6.59
CA THR A 76 -18.49 -20.60 -5.53
C THR A 76 -18.79 -20.05 -4.14
N LEU A 77 -18.58 -18.75 -3.89
CA LEU A 77 -18.93 -18.10 -2.63
C LEU A 77 -20.44 -18.11 -2.37
N ILE A 78 -21.27 -17.93 -3.40
CA ILE A 78 -22.73 -18.01 -3.27
C ILE A 78 -23.15 -19.43 -2.88
N VAL A 79 -22.67 -20.44 -3.61
CA VAL A 79 -22.98 -21.85 -3.31
C VAL A 79 -22.48 -22.24 -1.93
N GLY A 80 -21.23 -21.92 -1.59
CA GLY A 80 -20.65 -22.19 -0.28
C GLY A 80 -21.37 -21.44 0.85
N GLY A 81 -21.88 -20.23 0.58
CA GLY A 81 -22.71 -19.47 1.51
C GLY A 81 -24.04 -20.16 1.81
N ILE A 82 -24.69 -20.73 0.79
CA ILE A 82 -25.92 -21.52 0.95
C ILE A 82 -25.64 -22.77 1.79
N VAL A 83 -24.57 -23.51 1.48
CA VAL A 83 -24.15 -24.69 2.26
C VAL A 83 -23.88 -24.31 3.72
N ASN A 84 -23.17 -23.21 3.95
CA ASN A 84 -22.89 -22.70 5.30
C ASN A 84 -24.18 -22.34 6.06
N ALA A 85 -25.16 -21.73 5.39
CA ALA A 85 -26.46 -21.41 5.98
C ALA A 85 -27.23 -22.69 6.36
N LEU A 86 -27.21 -23.72 5.51
CA LEU A 86 -27.86 -24.99 5.77
C LEU A 86 -27.21 -25.71 6.96
N LEU A 87 -25.87 -25.75 6.99
CA LEU A 87 -25.11 -26.38 8.07
C LEU A 87 -25.33 -25.63 9.39
N SER A 88 -25.45 -24.30 9.34
CA SER A 88 -25.81 -23.47 10.48
C SER A 88 -27.17 -23.83 11.09
N PHE A 89 -28.14 -24.27 10.27
CA PHE A 89 -29.45 -24.71 10.77
C PHE A 89 -29.34 -26.03 11.53
N ILE A 90 -28.52 -26.96 11.04
CA ILE A 90 -28.26 -28.26 11.67
C ILE A 90 -27.55 -28.07 13.01
N LEU A 91 -26.50 -27.23 13.05
CA LEU A 91 -25.71 -26.95 14.26
C LEU A 91 -26.51 -26.23 15.35
N LYS A 92 -27.55 -25.46 15.00
CA LYS A 92 -28.45 -24.88 16.00
C LYS A 92 -29.28 -25.95 16.73
N ARG A 93 -29.59 -27.07 16.06
CA ARG A 93 -30.41 -28.16 16.63
C ARG A 93 -29.61 -29.09 17.54
N SER A 94 -28.30 -29.17 17.39
CA SER A 94 -27.44 -30.05 18.20
C SER A 94 -27.14 -29.53 19.62
N GLY A 95 -27.63 -28.34 19.99
CA GLY A 95 -27.51 -27.81 21.36
C GLY A 95 -26.10 -27.36 21.77
N LEU A 96 -25.08 -27.59 20.94
CA LEU A 96 -23.67 -27.24 21.19
C LEU A 96 -23.33 -25.75 20.95
N SER A 97 -24.34 -24.88 20.85
CA SER A 97 -24.11 -23.46 20.49
C SER A 97 -23.26 -22.71 21.51
N GLY A 98 -23.25 -23.11 22.79
CA GLY A 98 -22.43 -22.47 23.81
C GLY A 98 -20.93 -22.64 23.57
N THR A 99 -20.47 -23.89 23.45
CA THR A 99 -19.05 -24.20 23.22
C THR A 99 -18.54 -23.65 21.88
N ASP A 100 -19.36 -23.73 20.82
CA ASP A 100 -19.05 -23.18 19.50
C ASP A 100 -18.78 -21.66 19.53
N ARG A 101 -19.53 -20.91 20.35
CA ARG A 101 -19.32 -19.46 20.53
C ARG A 101 -18.06 -19.13 21.32
N ILE A 102 -17.72 -19.94 22.33
CA ILE A 102 -16.48 -19.76 23.11
C ILE A 102 -15.26 -20.02 22.23
N LEU A 103 -15.28 -21.10 21.46
CA LEU A 103 -14.25 -21.34 20.44
C LEU A 103 -14.23 -20.22 19.40
N GLY A 104 -15.40 -19.68 19.04
CA GLY A 104 -15.56 -18.56 18.14
C GLY A 104 -14.88 -17.28 18.66
N MET A 105 -14.92 -17.01 19.97
CA MET A 105 -14.16 -15.92 20.58
C MET A 105 -12.65 -16.10 20.40
N GLY A 106 -12.12 -17.29 20.71
CA GLY A 106 -10.70 -17.58 20.55
C GLY A 106 -10.24 -17.47 19.10
N PHE A 107 -11.04 -18.01 18.17
CA PHE A 107 -10.80 -17.88 16.75
C PHE A 107 -10.85 -16.43 16.27
N GLY A 108 -11.86 -15.67 16.72
CA GLY A 108 -12.02 -14.25 16.46
C GLY A 108 -10.85 -13.42 17.00
N PHE A 109 -10.29 -13.79 18.15
CA PHE A 109 -9.08 -13.16 18.70
C PHE A 109 -7.88 -13.39 17.79
N VAL A 110 -7.59 -14.65 17.44
CA VAL A 110 -6.46 -15.01 16.55
C VAL A 110 -6.60 -14.30 15.20
N ARG A 111 -7.80 -14.30 14.62
CA ARG A 111 -8.10 -13.58 13.38
C ARG A 111 -7.88 -12.08 13.52
N GLY A 112 -8.33 -11.48 14.63
CA GLY A 112 -8.17 -10.05 14.89
C GLY A 112 -6.70 -9.66 14.99
N VAL A 113 -5.91 -10.46 15.71
CA VAL A 113 -4.45 -10.32 15.79
C VAL A 113 -3.82 -10.43 14.40
N PHE A 114 -4.23 -11.41 13.60
CA PHE A 114 -3.70 -11.59 12.25
C PHE A 114 -4.02 -10.41 11.32
N ILE A 115 -5.25 -9.87 11.38
CA ILE A 115 -5.65 -8.69 10.60
C ILE A 115 -4.84 -7.46 11.01
N VAL A 116 -4.65 -7.23 12.30
CA VAL A 116 -3.83 -6.11 12.80
C VAL A 116 -2.39 -6.26 12.34
N ALA A 117 -1.81 -7.47 12.42
CA ALA A 117 -0.46 -7.73 11.95
C ALA A 117 -0.30 -7.46 10.45
N LEU A 118 -1.29 -7.84 9.63
CA LEU A 118 -1.34 -7.51 8.20
C LEU A 118 -1.39 -6.01 7.95
N ILE A 119 -2.21 -5.26 8.69
CA ILE A 119 -2.28 -3.79 8.57
C ILE A 119 -0.93 -3.18 8.93
N MET A 120 -0.31 -3.60 10.03
CA MET A 120 1.03 -3.12 10.43
C MET A 120 2.10 -3.46 9.39
N LEU A 121 2.03 -4.65 8.78
CA LEU A 121 2.93 -5.03 7.69
C LEU A 121 2.78 -4.10 6.48
N VAL A 122 1.54 -3.80 6.07
CA VAL A 122 1.28 -2.87 4.95
C VAL A 122 1.76 -1.46 5.28
N ILE A 123 1.55 -0.99 6.52
CA ILE A 123 2.07 0.30 7.00
C ILE A 123 3.60 0.32 7.01
N ARG A 124 4.28 -0.80 7.33
CA ARG A 124 5.74 -0.90 7.24
C ARG A 124 6.23 -0.80 5.79
N MET A 125 5.45 -1.30 4.83
CA MET A 125 5.81 -1.29 3.41
C MET A 125 5.49 0.03 2.69
N THR A 126 4.50 0.77 3.17
CA THR A 126 4.11 2.08 2.66
C THR A 126 4.90 3.11 3.45
N SER A 127 5.70 4.00 2.84
CA SER A 127 6.69 4.90 3.48
C SER A 127 6.19 5.90 4.55
N LEU A 128 5.10 5.61 5.25
CA LEU A 128 4.66 6.23 6.49
C LEU A 128 5.77 6.11 7.55
N PRO A 129 5.95 7.11 8.42
CA PRO A 129 6.97 7.10 9.46
C PRO A 129 6.69 6.01 10.52
N TYR A 130 7.02 4.76 10.18
CA TYR A 130 6.88 3.57 11.02
C TYR A 130 7.54 3.76 12.40
N GLN A 131 8.69 4.44 12.43
CA GLN A 131 9.47 4.66 13.65
C GLN A 131 8.75 5.56 14.67
N GLU A 132 7.90 6.50 14.24
CA GLU A 132 7.14 7.38 15.15
C GLU A 132 5.99 6.65 15.85
N TYR A 133 5.37 5.67 15.17
CA TYR A 133 4.28 4.88 15.74
C TYR A 133 4.79 3.69 16.56
N ALA A 134 5.87 3.04 16.12
CA ALA A 134 6.48 1.90 16.80
C ALA A 134 7.14 2.29 18.15
N GLY A 135 7.73 3.49 18.23
CA GLY A 135 8.38 3.98 19.46
C GLY A 135 7.40 4.39 20.57
N ASN A 136 6.12 4.60 20.24
CA ASN A 136 5.16 5.25 21.12
C ASN A 136 3.96 4.36 21.53
N SER A 137 3.63 3.31 20.76
CA SER A 137 2.50 2.42 21.05
C SER A 137 2.92 1.10 21.72
N MET A 138 2.37 0.86 22.91
CA MET A 138 2.67 -0.33 23.73
C MET A 138 2.15 -1.64 23.11
N LEU A 139 1.05 -1.58 22.36
CA LEU A 139 0.52 -2.73 21.64
C LEU A 139 1.33 -3.04 20.38
N TYR A 140 1.92 -2.02 19.76
CA TYR A 140 2.72 -2.18 18.54
C TYR A 140 3.92 -3.11 18.76
N ALA A 141 4.67 -2.91 19.84
CA ALA A 141 5.82 -3.73 20.21
C ALA A 141 5.48 -5.21 20.44
N LYS A 142 4.26 -5.52 20.92
CA LYS A 142 3.81 -6.91 21.12
C LYS A 142 3.48 -7.63 19.82
N PHE A 143 3.18 -6.88 18.76
CA PHE A 143 2.86 -7.42 17.45
C PHE A 143 4.10 -7.61 16.57
N GLU A 144 5.24 -7.01 16.92
CA GLU A 144 6.51 -7.17 16.17
C GLU A 144 6.87 -8.63 15.85
N PRO A 145 6.80 -9.60 16.79
CA PRO A 145 7.14 -10.99 16.47
C PRO A 145 6.25 -11.58 15.38
N VAL A 146 4.94 -11.26 15.42
CA VAL A 146 3.95 -11.74 14.44
C VAL A 146 4.17 -11.05 13.10
N VAL A 147 4.43 -9.75 13.10
CA VAL A 147 4.71 -8.96 11.89
C VAL A 147 6.01 -9.41 11.23
N ASN A 148 7.07 -9.68 12.01
CA ASN A 148 8.35 -10.17 11.50
C ASN A 148 8.21 -11.57 10.92
N TRP A 149 7.50 -12.47 11.62
CA TRP A 149 7.17 -13.78 11.09
C TRP A 149 6.40 -13.69 9.76
N LEU A 150 5.42 -12.79 9.66
CA LEU A 150 4.67 -12.56 8.43
C LEU A 150 5.53 -11.96 7.32
N TYR A 151 6.44 -11.04 7.65
CA TYR A 151 7.41 -10.47 6.71
C TYR A 151 8.38 -11.54 6.19
N ASP A 152 8.74 -12.52 7.02
CA ASP A 152 9.64 -13.59 6.60
C ASP A 152 9.05 -14.54 5.58
N LEU A 153 7.73 -14.70 5.58
CA LEU A 153 6.96 -15.45 4.59
C LEU A 153 6.87 -14.75 3.23
N MET A 154 7.22 -13.46 3.15
CA MET A 154 7.20 -12.72 1.89
C MET A 154 8.30 -13.24 0.94
N PRO A 155 8.02 -13.38 -0.37
CA PRO A 155 9.02 -13.76 -1.36
C PRO A 155 10.20 -12.77 -1.35
N GLN A 156 11.41 -13.26 -1.62
CA GLN A 156 12.66 -12.49 -1.45
C GLN A 156 12.71 -11.17 -2.24
N VAL A 157 11.84 -10.99 -3.24
CA VAL A 157 11.63 -9.75 -4.00
C VAL A 157 11.35 -8.55 -3.07
N VAL A 158 10.63 -8.74 -1.97
CA VAL A 158 10.35 -7.67 -1.00
C VAL A 158 11.54 -7.42 -0.06
N LYS A 159 12.28 -8.47 0.29
CA LYS A 159 13.48 -8.38 1.15
C LYS A 159 14.62 -7.59 0.48
N GLN A 160 14.62 -7.50 -0.85
CA GLN A 160 15.59 -6.73 -1.64
C GLN A 160 15.34 -5.21 -1.59
N MET A 161 14.13 -4.75 -1.23
CA MET A 161 13.81 -3.32 -1.12
C MET A 161 14.17 -2.74 0.27
N LYS A 162 15.29 -3.19 0.85
CA LYS A 162 15.94 -2.56 2.02
C LYS A 162 16.51 -1.17 1.73
N VAL A 163 16.33 -0.68 0.49
CA VAL A 163 16.80 0.62 -0.01
C VAL A 163 16.04 1.80 0.62
N PHE A 164 14.79 1.61 1.07
CA PHE A 164 13.98 2.70 1.62
C PHE A 164 14.09 2.88 3.14
N ASP A 165 14.80 1.99 3.83
CA ASP A 165 15.02 2.06 5.29
C ASP A 165 16.38 2.68 5.65
N LYS A 166 17.15 3.11 4.64
CA LYS A 166 18.21 4.08 4.89
C LYS A 166 17.51 5.42 5.05
N PRO A 167 17.47 6.03 6.25
CA PRO A 167 17.12 7.44 6.32
C PRO A 167 18.03 8.11 5.30
N LEU A 168 17.42 8.93 4.45
CA LEU A 168 18.14 9.83 3.58
C LEU A 168 19.04 10.59 4.54
N GLN A 169 20.30 10.18 4.62
CA GLN A 169 21.33 10.96 5.28
C GLN A 169 21.49 12.13 4.33
N PHE A 170 20.59 13.10 4.45
CA PHE A 170 20.92 14.46 4.08
C PHE A 170 22.20 14.72 4.86
N PRO A 171 23.35 14.90 4.17
CA PRO A 171 24.60 15.15 4.85
C PRO A 171 24.31 16.23 5.88
N SER A 172 24.51 15.90 7.16
CA SER A 172 24.31 16.85 8.24
C SER A 172 25.03 18.13 7.81
N SER A 173 24.28 19.24 7.71
CA SER A 173 24.81 20.59 7.50
C SER A 173 25.91 20.83 8.52
N GLY A 174 27.13 20.51 8.13
CA GLY A 174 28.23 20.11 9.02
C GLY A 174 29.40 19.56 8.22
N SER A 175 29.15 19.03 7.02
CA SER A 175 30.07 19.31 5.91
C SER A 175 29.93 20.79 5.57
N GLN A 176 30.79 21.62 6.17
CA GLN A 176 31.10 22.92 5.61
C GLN A 176 31.23 22.71 4.11
N ILE A 177 30.37 23.36 3.32
CA ILE A 177 30.83 23.74 1.99
C ILE A 177 32.02 24.61 2.29
N GLN A 178 33.21 24.00 2.27
CA GLN A 178 34.42 24.75 2.09
C GLN A 178 34.22 25.32 0.69
N LEU A 179 33.65 26.53 0.64
CA LEU A 179 33.86 27.43 -0.46
C LEU A 179 35.35 27.28 -0.75
N PRO A 180 35.77 26.91 -1.97
CA PRO A 180 37.17 26.96 -2.31
C PRO A 180 37.64 28.32 -1.85
N ALA A 181 38.63 28.31 -0.93
CA ALA A 181 39.15 29.50 -0.29
C ALA A 181 39.18 30.59 -1.34
N LYS A 182 38.42 31.67 -1.11
CA LYS A 182 38.32 32.79 -2.03
C LYS A 182 39.73 33.07 -2.49
N ALA A 183 40.03 32.71 -3.75
CA ALA A 183 41.35 32.92 -4.29
C ALA A 183 41.61 34.41 -4.12
N GLU A 184 42.60 34.75 -3.29
CA GLU A 184 43.08 36.11 -3.22
C GLU A 184 43.37 36.54 -4.66
N PRO A 185 42.79 37.65 -5.13
CA PRO A 185 43.08 38.13 -6.46
C PRO A 185 44.58 38.43 -6.50
N LYS A 186 45.30 37.81 -7.44
CA LYS A 186 46.71 38.12 -7.63
C LYS A 186 46.87 39.63 -7.86
N PRO A 187 47.87 40.29 -7.24
CA PRO A 187 48.05 41.72 -7.40
C PRO A 187 48.33 42.03 -8.87
N GLY A 188 47.37 42.64 -9.56
CA GLY A 188 47.56 43.15 -10.92
C GLY A 188 46.41 42.97 -11.90
N GLU A 189 45.40 42.14 -11.61
CA GLU A 189 44.30 41.91 -12.57
C GLU A 189 43.12 42.84 -12.28
N LYS A 190 42.95 43.86 -13.13
CA LYS A 190 41.84 44.83 -13.02
C LYS A 190 40.51 44.13 -13.28
N SER A 191 39.53 44.37 -12.42
CA SER A 191 38.20 43.74 -12.47
C SER A 191 37.42 44.09 -13.76
N PRO A 192 36.53 43.19 -14.23
CA PRO A 192 35.84 43.28 -15.53
C PRO A 192 34.97 44.53 -15.75
N GLN A 193 34.62 45.28 -14.70
CA GLN A 193 33.73 46.44 -14.80
C GLN A 193 34.38 47.69 -15.41
N GLN A 194 35.71 47.73 -15.56
CA GLN A 194 36.38 48.84 -16.27
C GLN A 194 36.59 48.58 -17.76
N GLN A 195 36.28 47.39 -18.28
CA GLN A 195 36.51 47.04 -19.69
C GLN A 195 35.26 47.27 -20.56
N GLN A 196 34.13 47.63 -19.96
CA GLN A 196 32.86 47.82 -20.67
C GLN A 196 32.57 49.27 -21.07
N ALA A 197 33.47 50.21 -20.78
CA ALA A 197 33.34 51.61 -21.18
C ALA A 197 34.03 51.94 -22.53
N GLU A 198 34.67 50.96 -23.19
CA GLU A 198 35.57 51.27 -24.31
C GLU A 198 35.48 50.23 -25.43
N GLN A 199 34.30 50.01 -26.02
CA GLN A 199 34.20 49.55 -27.41
C GLN A 199 33.08 50.26 -28.18
N PRO A 200 33.34 50.68 -29.43
CA PRO A 200 32.54 51.66 -30.17
C PRO A 200 31.31 51.04 -30.84
N ASN A 201 30.28 51.88 -30.96
CA ASN A 201 29.07 51.74 -31.76
C ASN A 201 29.28 50.98 -33.09
N LYS A 202 28.61 49.84 -33.27
CA LYS A 202 28.44 49.14 -34.55
C LYS A 202 27.08 48.44 -34.69
N GLU A 203 26.01 49.04 -34.18
CA GLU A 203 24.64 48.62 -34.52
C GLU A 203 23.79 49.78 -35.08
N THR A 204 24.48 50.76 -35.68
CA THR A 204 23.90 51.51 -36.78
C THR A 204 24.16 50.70 -38.05
N LEU A 205 23.16 49.96 -38.55
CA LEU A 205 22.94 49.51 -39.94
C LEU A 205 22.13 48.19 -39.97
N LEU A 206 20.82 48.29 -39.77
CA LEU A 206 19.75 47.70 -40.63
C LEU A 206 18.40 47.79 -39.89
N SER A 207 17.91 49.00 -39.66
CA SER A 207 16.48 49.25 -39.52
C SER A 207 16.13 50.31 -40.54
N SER A 208 15.86 49.85 -41.76
CA SER A 208 15.32 50.63 -42.88
C SER A 208 14.02 49.95 -43.30
N PRO A 209 13.03 50.72 -43.74
CA PRO A 209 11.72 50.71 -43.09
C PRO A 209 10.66 50.04 -43.98
N GLU A 210 9.67 49.43 -43.36
CA GLU A 210 8.41 49.14 -44.04
C GLU A 210 7.36 50.13 -43.55
N ASP A 211 7.34 51.23 -44.28
CA ASP A 211 6.30 52.25 -44.30
C ASP A 211 5.09 51.61 -44.97
N PHE A 212 4.05 51.31 -44.20
CA PHE A 212 2.76 50.90 -44.74
C PHE A 212 1.66 51.67 -44.02
N GLU A 213 1.53 52.97 -44.33
CA GLU A 213 0.25 53.68 -44.27
C GLU A 213 0.25 54.92 -45.18
N LEU A 214 -0.90 55.09 -45.86
CA LEU A 214 -1.42 56.28 -46.56
C LEU A 214 -0.89 56.64 -47.96
N SER A 215 -1.73 56.36 -48.97
CA SER A 215 -2.14 57.39 -49.92
C SER A 215 -3.54 57.11 -50.45
N ASP A 216 -4.45 58.02 -50.10
CA ASP A 216 -5.65 58.35 -50.86
C ASP A 216 -5.33 58.79 -52.31
N ALA A 217 -6.38 58.79 -53.14
CA ALA A 217 -6.55 59.43 -54.45
C ALA A 217 -6.10 58.65 -55.72
#